data_AF-A0A482ULQ1-F1
#
_entry.id   AF-A0A482ULQ1-F1
#
_cell.length_a   1.000
_cell.length_b   1.000
_cell.length_c   1.000
_cell.angle_alpha   90.00
_cell.angle_beta   90.00
_cell.angle_gamma   90.00
#
_symmetry.space_group_name_H-M   'P 1'
#
loop_
_entity.id
_entity.type
_entity.pdbx_description
1 polymer ?
#
loop_
_entity_poly.entity_id
_entity_poly.type
_entity_poly.pdbx_seq_one_letter_code
_entity_poly.pdbx_strand_id
1 'polypeptide(L)'
;MRSNKTLGLQKRVYLFKSALFNVFVLFRKCLLRVYCYMRVLFAIPLCLLCLFSCLFAMMSRVVSKSLSLSRFSLSLIVNPTKRFASRSSFLPTDFLTSNESDRANRCAEFIDASPDPFHCVQTVKTQLDAKGFTQLDEAAVWANGRALYPGGKYYFIRYGSSIVAFTIGKQYKRGNAFKIMGAHTDSPNLRVKPNSKRSLPGAGVVQLTIEPYGGGLWHTWLDRDLSLSGRVIVRRKGVSYSPSEASSIAPTPTPTPQLEVQLVKIDSPILRIPNLCIHLRTAEEREAFKVNKEDQLVPILTQYVEEMLNALSPSHTHTPSLSSLSSPSPWHKNQDSKLLTLLAQHCKCNVDEIADFELSVYDVQKATRTGMYTHTHIYTHIIPIPIPHTKDCAASSWHPLDWITWLPASCSLRP
;
A
#
# COMPACT_ATOMS: atom_id res chain seq x y z
N MET A 1 -17.66 -28.32 54.94
CA MET A 1 -18.71 -28.95 54.08
C MET A 1 -19.42 -28.00 53.08
N ARG A 2 -18.85 -26.84 52.68
CA ARG A 2 -19.50 -25.91 51.71
C ARG A 2 -18.82 -25.81 50.32
N SER A 3 -17.70 -26.51 50.07
CA SER A 3 -16.92 -26.37 48.82
C SER A 3 -17.35 -27.33 47.69
N ASN A 4 -17.98 -28.48 47.98
CA ASN A 4 -18.28 -29.50 46.96
C ASN A 4 -19.59 -29.28 46.17
N LYS A 5 -20.49 -28.39 46.60
CA LYS A 5 -21.79 -28.17 45.90
C LYS A 5 -21.69 -27.19 44.73
N THR A 6 -20.77 -26.23 44.76
CA THR A 6 -20.58 -25.22 43.71
C THR A 6 -19.86 -25.77 42.47
N LEU A 7 -18.98 -26.75 42.63
CA LEU A 7 -18.25 -27.38 41.53
C LEU A 7 -19.16 -28.25 40.63
N GLY A 8 -20.16 -28.91 41.22
CA GLY A 8 -21.13 -29.73 40.48
C GLY A 8 -22.10 -28.92 39.61
N LEU A 9 -22.45 -27.71 40.06
CA LEU A 9 -23.35 -26.82 39.32
C LEU A 9 -22.66 -26.19 38.10
N GLN A 10 -21.38 -25.79 38.23
CA GLN A 10 -20.61 -25.26 37.10
C GLN A 10 -20.34 -26.31 36.01
N LYS A 11 -20.05 -27.57 36.38
CA LYS A 11 -19.90 -28.66 35.41
C LYS A 11 -21.18 -28.93 34.62
N ARG A 12 -22.36 -28.87 35.26
CA ARG A 12 -23.65 -29.07 34.58
C ARG A 12 -24.01 -27.94 33.63
N VAL A 13 -23.71 -26.69 33.99
CA VAL A 13 -23.90 -25.53 33.10
C VAL A 13 -22.98 -25.59 31.89
N TYR A 14 -21.74 -26.04 32.05
CA TYR A 14 -20.79 -26.17 30.94
C TYR A 14 -21.20 -27.27 29.95
N LEU A 15 -21.63 -28.43 30.46
CA LEU A 15 -22.15 -29.53 29.64
C LEU A 15 -23.42 -29.13 28.87
N PHE A 16 -24.33 -28.37 29.50
CA PHE A 16 -25.54 -27.89 28.85
C PHE A 16 -25.24 -26.86 27.73
N LYS A 17 -24.31 -25.92 27.97
CA LYS A 17 -23.87 -24.97 26.93
C LYS A 17 -23.17 -25.66 25.76
N SER A 18 -22.34 -26.67 26.03
CA SER A 18 -21.67 -27.44 24.98
C SER A 18 -22.65 -28.25 24.14
N ALA A 19 -23.70 -28.82 24.75
CA ALA A 19 -24.74 -29.54 24.03
C ALA A 19 -25.55 -28.61 23.11
N LEU A 20 -25.96 -27.43 23.62
CA LEU A 20 -26.66 -26.42 22.82
C LEU A 20 -25.81 -25.92 21.64
N PHE A 21 -24.51 -25.70 21.85
CA PHE A 21 -23.60 -25.29 20.79
C PHE A 21 -23.51 -26.33 19.67
N ASN A 22 -23.40 -27.62 20.02
CA ASN A 22 -23.35 -28.70 19.04
C ASN A 22 -24.67 -28.85 18.25
N VAL A 23 -25.83 -28.67 18.90
CA VAL A 23 -27.13 -28.67 18.21
C VAL A 23 -27.23 -27.49 17.23
N PHE A 24 -26.75 -26.30 17.62
CA PHE A 24 -26.77 -25.11 16.77
C PHE A 24 -25.84 -25.27 15.54
N VAL A 25 -24.67 -25.89 15.72
CA VAL A 25 -23.75 -26.21 14.63
C VAL A 25 -24.35 -27.23 13.65
N LEU A 26 -25.04 -28.25 14.14
CA LEU A 26 -25.75 -29.21 13.29
C LEU A 26 -26.89 -28.56 12.51
N PHE A 27 -27.69 -27.71 13.16
CA PHE A 27 -28.79 -26.99 12.52
C PHE A 27 -28.27 -26.07 11.39
N ARG A 28 -27.17 -25.36 11.64
CA ARG A 28 -26.52 -24.49 10.63
C ARG A 28 -25.97 -25.29 9.45
N LYS A 29 -25.42 -26.49 9.67
CA LYS A 29 -24.94 -27.38 8.60
C LYS A 29 -26.10 -27.93 7.75
N CYS A 30 -27.24 -28.24 8.36
CA CYS A 30 -28.45 -28.64 7.62
C CYS A 30 -29.02 -27.50 6.76
N LEU A 31 -29.15 -26.30 7.32
CA LEU A 31 -29.62 -25.11 6.58
C LEU A 31 -28.71 -24.79 5.39
N LEU A 32 -27.39 -24.92 5.55
CA LEU A 32 -26.44 -24.68 4.46
C LEU A 32 -26.56 -25.72 3.33
N ARG A 33 -26.81 -26.99 3.68
CA ARG A 33 -27.04 -28.05 2.68
C ARG A 33 -28.35 -27.85 1.92
N VAL A 34 -29.42 -27.47 2.62
CA VAL A 34 -30.71 -27.15 1.98
C VAL A 34 -30.57 -25.93 1.06
N TYR A 35 -29.85 -24.89 1.48
CA TYR A 35 -29.57 -23.72 0.67
C TYR A 35 -28.75 -24.06 -0.60
N CYS A 36 -27.72 -24.90 -0.49
CA CYS A 36 -26.97 -25.38 -1.65
C CYS A 36 -27.83 -26.20 -2.62
N TYR A 37 -28.69 -27.07 -2.12
CA TYR A 37 -29.61 -27.85 -2.96
C TYR A 37 -30.58 -26.95 -3.73
N MET A 38 -31.16 -25.95 -3.05
CA MET A 38 -32.05 -24.98 -3.70
C MET A 38 -31.31 -24.17 -4.77
N ARG A 39 -30.06 -23.75 -4.52
CA ARG A 39 -29.25 -23.03 -5.51
C ARG A 39 -28.97 -23.82 -6.79
N VAL A 40 -28.75 -25.13 -6.67
CA VAL A 40 -28.54 -26.02 -7.82
C VAL A 40 -29.85 -26.22 -8.60
N LEU A 41 -30.98 -26.40 -7.90
CA LEU A 41 -32.31 -26.52 -8.51
C LEU A 41 -32.72 -25.28 -9.31
N PHE A 42 -32.35 -24.07 -8.88
CA PHE A 42 -32.63 -22.83 -9.60
C PHE A 42 -31.60 -22.49 -10.70
N ALA A 43 -30.38 -23.06 -10.67
CA ALA A 43 -29.34 -22.79 -11.67
C ALA A 43 -29.56 -23.53 -13.00
N ILE A 44 -30.14 -24.73 -12.95
CA ILE A 44 -30.40 -25.57 -14.13
C ILE A 44 -31.31 -24.88 -15.17
N PRO A 45 -32.46 -24.28 -14.81
CA PRO A 45 -33.30 -23.58 -15.79
C PRO A 45 -32.65 -22.31 -16.36
N LEU A 46 -31.81 -21.60 -15.60
CA LEU A 46 -31.08 -20.42 -16.09
C LEU A 46 -30.00 -20.79 -17.13
N CYS A 47 -29.28 -21.90 -16.92
CA CYS A 47 -28.30 -22.38 -17.89
C CYS A 47 -28.96 -22.82 -19.21
N LEU A 48 -30.15 -23.46 -19.13
CA LEU A 48 -30.92 -23.83 -20.32
C LEU A 48 -31.40 -22.60 -21.11
N LEU A 49 -31.89 -21.55 -20.43
CA LEU A 49 -32.25 -20.27 -21.06
C LEU A 49 -31.06 -19.60 -21.76
N CYS A 50 -29.88 -19.63 -21.16
CA CYS A 50 -28.65 -19.13 -21.78
C CYS A 50 -28.26 -19.93 -23.04
N LEU A 51 -28.37 -21.26 -23.00
CA LEU A 51 -28.09 -22.12 -24.16
C LEU A 51 -29.05 -21.83 -25.32
N PHE A 52 -30.35 -21.65 -25.06
CA PHE A 52 -31.33 -21.28 -26.08
C PHE A 52 -31.03 -19.90 -26.69
N SER A 53 -30.63 -18.92 -25.89
CA SER A 53 -30.24 -17.59 -26.39
C SER A 53 -28.99 -17.63 -27.29
N CYS A 54 -28.01 -18.47 -26.95
CA CYS A 54 -26.80 -18.65 -27.75
C CYS A 54 -27.10 -19.37 -29.07
N LEU A 55 -27.96 -20.39 -29.06
CA LEU A 55 -28.39 -21.07 -30.28
C LEU A 55 -29.11 -20.11 -31.24
N PHE A 56 -29.99 -19.27 -30.71
CA PHE A 56 -30.72 -18.27 -31.50
C PHE A 56 -29.77 -17.22 -32.12
N ALA A 57 -28.77 -16.76 -31.36
CA ALA A 57 -27.75 -15.83 -31.85
C ALA A 57 -26.84 -16.45 -32.93
N MET A 58 -26.52 -17.75 -32.83
CA MET A 58 -25.76 -18.45 -33.87
C MET A 58 -26.58 -18.60 -35.17
N MET A 59 -27.86 -18.97 -35.07
CA MET A 59 -28.75 -19.10 -36.23
C MET A 59 -28.93 -17.77 -36.99
N SER A 60 -29.06 -16.64 -36.27
CA SER A 60 -29.16 -15.31 -36.90
C SER A 60 -27.88 -14.88 -37.64
N ARG A 61 -26.70 -15.33 -37.21
CA ARG A 61 -25.41 -15.01 -37.89
C ARG A 61 -25.19 -15.84 -39.15
N VAL A 62 -25.77 -17.04 -39.24
CA VAL A 62 -25.68 -17.90 -40.43
C VAL A 62 -26.56 -17.34 -41.56
N VAL A 63 -27.74 -16.80 -41.24
CA VAL A 63 -28.64 -16.19 -42.23
C VAL A 63 -28.06 -14.88 -42.80
N SER A 64 -27.36 -14.08 -42.00
CA SER A 64 -26.78 -12.80 -42.46
C SER A 64 -25.56 -12.95 -43.39
N LYS A 65 -24.87 -14.10 -43.39
CA LYS A 65 -23.67 -14.32 -44.23
C LYS A 65 -23.97 -14.84 -45.64
N SER A 66 -25.22 -15.15 -45.97
CA SER A 66 -25.60 -15.69 -47.30
C SER A 66 -25.99 -14.61 -48.33
N LEU A 67 -25.97 -13.31 -47.98
CA LEU A 67 -26.40 -12.21 -48.85
C LEU A 67 -25.36 -11.08 -48.89
N SER A 68 -24.18 -11.34 -49.46
CA SER A 68 -23.28 -10.28 -49.95
C SER A 68 -22.15 -10.89 -50.79
N LEU A 69 -22.48 -11.24 -52.04
CA LEU A 69 -21.51 -11.58 -53.07
C LEU A 69 -22.01 -11.03 -54.41
N SER A 70 -21.59 -9.81 -54.76
CA SER A 70 -21.47 -9.40 -56.16
C SER A 70 -20.29 -8.45 -56.32
N ARG A 71 -19.35 -8.89 -57.14
CA ARG A 71 -18.17 -8.12 -57.59
C ARG A 71 -18.61 -7.14 -58.67
N PHE A 72 -18.07 -5.93 -58.66
CA PHE A 72 -17.88 -5.13 -59.87
C PHE A 72 -16.48 -4.53 -59.83
N SER A 73 -15.68 -4.90 -60.84
CA SER A 73 -14.36 -4.33 -61.11
C SER A 73 -14.54 -3.34 -62.27
N LEU A 74 -14.17 -2.08 -62.06
CA LEU A 74 -14.04 -1.10 -63.13
C LEU A 74 -12.66 -0.46 -63.03
N SER A 75 -11.83 -0.78 -64.01
CA SER A 75 -10.56 -0.13 -64.31
C SER A 75 -10.82 1.28 -64.85
N LEU A 76 -10.26 2.29 -64.18
CA LEU A 76 -10.21 3.66 -64.69
C LEU A 76 -8.77 4.16 -64.66
N ILE A 77 -8.26 4.39 -65.87
CA ILE A 77 -6.99 5.03 -66.21
C ILE A 77 -7.06 6.48 -65.74
N VAL A 78 -6.10 6.92 -64.91
CA VAL A 78 -5.98 8.34 -64.51
C VAL A 78 -4.58 8.85 -64.86
N ASN A 79 -4.57 9.89 -65.70
CA ASN A 79 -3.41 10.67 -66.13
C ASN A 79 -2.69 11.35 -64.95
N PRO A 80 -1.34 11.43 -64.96
CA PRO A 80 -0.56 11.96 -63.84
C PRO A 80 -0.24 13.45 -64.03
N THR A 81 -1.20 14.35 -63.78
CA THR A 81 -0.86 15.78 -63.61
C THR A 81 -1.86 16.46 -62.68
N LYS A 82 -1.56 16.42 -61.39
CA LYS A 82 -1.84 17.49 -60.41
C LYS A 82 -1.11 17.10 -59.12
N ARG A 83 0.00 17.80 -58.84
CA ARG A 83 0.64 17.80 -57.52
C ARG A 83 -0.39 18.30 -56.51
N PHE A 84 -1.10 17.38 -55.86
CA PHE A 84 -1.65 17.67 -54.55
C PHE A 84 -0.47 17.73 -53.61
N ALA A 85 -0.14 18.93 -53.13
CA ALA A 85 0.68 19.08 -51.95
C ALA A 85 -0.06 18.39 -50.81
N SER A 86 0.28 17.13 -50.57
CA SER A 86 0.03 16.44 -49.32
C SER A 86 0.78 17.24 -48.25
N ARG A 87 0.09 18.23 -47.67
CA ARG A 87 0.37 18.59 -46.28
C ARG A 87 0.08 17.32 -45.51
N SER A 88 1.12 16.53 -45.29
CA SER A 88 1.23 15.74 -44.08
C SER A 88 1.15 16.76 -42.96
N SER A 89 -0.07 17.08 -42.53
CA SER A 89 -0.29 17.68 -41.24
C SER A 89 0.11 16.58 -40.27
N PHE A 90 1.37 16.61 -39.85
CA PHE A 90 1.77 16.03 -38.58
C PHE A 90 0.67 16.38 -37.59
N LEU A 91 -0.02 15.36 -37.07
CA LEU A 91 -0.99 15.53 -36.02
C LEU A 91 -0.33 16.36 -34.91
N PRO A 92 -1.02 17.37 -34.34
CA PRO A 92 -0.44 18.20 -33.30
C PRO A 92 0.11 17.28 -32.20
N THR A 93 1.43 17.34 -31.98
CA THR A 93 2.16 16.42 -31.10
C THR A 93 1.92 16.67 -29.61
N ASP A 94 1.11 17.66 -29.24
CA ASP A 94 0.78 17.99 -27.86
C ASP A 94 -0.73 18.18 -27.69
N PHE A 95 -1.45 17.07 -27.46
CA PHE A 95 -2.87 17.07 -27.11
C PHE A 95 -3.13 17.38 -25.63
N LEU A 96 -2.12 17.26 -24.76
CA LEU A 96 -2.21 17.70 -23.37
C LEU A 96 -1.79 19.16 -23.29
N THR A 97 -2.60 19.98 -22.63
CA THR A 97 -2.18 21.32 -22.26
C THR A 97 -0.92 21.25 -21.39
N SER A 98 -0.04 22.25 -21.47
CA SER A 98 1.18 22.31 -20.62
C SER A 98 0.87 22.10 -19.13
N ASN A 99 -0.32 22.54 -18.69
CA ASN A 99 -0.82 22.40 -17.33
C ASN A 99 -1.17 20.95 -16.96
N GLU A 100 -1.69 20.13 -17.88
CA GLU A 100 -1.99 18.71 -17.60
C GLU A 100 -0.72 17.88 -17.48
N SER A 101 0.27 18.13 -18.35
CA SER A 101 1.59 17.50 -18.25
C SER A 101 2.29 17.86 -16.94
N ASP A 102 2.21 19.12 -16.50
CA ASP A 102 2.76 19.55 -15.19
C ASP A 102 2.10 18.80 -14.01
N ARG A 103 0.77 18.68 -14.02
CA ARG A 103 0.03 17.94 -12.97
C ARG A 103 0.42 16.46 -12.92
N ALA A 104 0.58 15.83 -14.07
CA ALA A 104 1.00 14.44 -14.16
C ALA A 104 2.41 14.24 -13.58
N ASN A 105 3.35 15.12 -13.92
CA ASN A 105 4.72 15.08 -13.39
C ASN A 105 4.73 15.27 -11.87
N ARG A 106 4.01 16.28 -11.35
CA ARG A 106 3.89 16.49 -9.90
C ARG A 106 3.25 15.33 -9.16
N CYS A 107 2.31 14.62 -9.81
CA CYS A 107 1.73 13.39 -9.25
C CYS A 107 2.79 12.27 -9.16
N ALA A 108 3.55 12.05 -10.22
CA ALA A 108 4.63 11.05 -10.24
C ALA A 108 5.69 11.36 -9.16
N GLU A 109 6.14 12.61 -9.07
CA GLU A 109 7.08 13.08 -8.05
C GLU A 109 6.54 12.89 -6.62
N PHE A 110 5.26 13.18 -6.40
CA PHE A 110 4.62 12.97 -5.11
C PHE A 110 4.64 11.48 -4.70
N ILE A 111 4.32 10.59 -5.64
CA ILE A 111 4.30 9.14 -5.38
C ILE A 111 5.72 8.64 -5.11
N ASP A 112 6.70 9.03 -5.91
CA ASP A 112 8.10 8.64 -5.71
C ASP A 112 8.69 9.12 -4.39
N ALA A 113 8.21 10.26 -3.88
CA ALA A 113 8.55 10.79 -2.57
C ALA A 113 7.83 10.08 -1.41
N SER A 114 6.78 9.29 -1.68
CA SER A 114 5.82 8.81 -0.69
C SER A 114 5.64 7.28 -0.71
N PRO A 115 6.70 6.46 -0.63
CA PRO A 115 6.61 4.99 -0.75
C PRO A 115 5.81 4.30 0.37
N ASP A 116 5.57 5.00 1.48
CA ASP A 116 4.82 4.51 2.64
C ASP A 116 3.99 5.66 3.27
N PRO A 117 3.06 5.34 4.20
CA PRO A 117 2.18 6.35 4.82
C PRO A 117 2.91 7.47 5.56
N PHE A 118 4.07 7.19 6.16
CA PHE A 118 4.85 8.17 6.91
C PHE A 118 5.51 9.17 5.96
N HIS A 119 6.09 8.68 4.86
CA HIS A 119 6.62 9.56 3.82
C HIS A 119 5.53 10.33 3.08
N CYS A 120 4.36 9.74 2.87
CA CYS A 120 3.19 10.46 2.34
C CYS A 120 2.82 11.65 3.22
N VAL A 121 2.69 11.45 4.53
CA VAL A 121 2.43 12.54 5.49
C VAL A 121 3.56 13.57 5.48
N GLN A 122 4.82 13.15 5.45
CA GLN A 122 5.97 14.06 5.42
C GLN A 122 6.00 14.91 4.14
N THR A 123 5.66 14.33 2.98
CA THR A 123 5.55 15.05 1.71
C THR A 123 4.42 16.07 1.77
N VAL A 124 3.23 15.68 2.26
CA VAL A 124 2.10 16.61 2.42
C VAL A 124 2.42 17.72 3.43
N LYS A 125 3.05 17.38 4.56
CA LYS A 125 3.53 18.35 5.55
C LYS A 125 4.42 19.41 4.91
N THR A 126 5.45 18.98 4.18
CA THR A 126 6.40 19.87 3.50
C THR A 126 5.68 20.82 2.53
N GLN A 127 4.69 20.31 1.79
CA GLN A 127 3.88 21.13 0.88
C GLN A 127 2.99 22.12 1.62
N LEU A 128 2.38 21.73 2.74
CA LEU A 128 1.55 22.60 3.58
C LEU A 128 2.37 23.71 4.24
N ASP A 129 3.54 23.37 4.77
CA ASP A 129 4.49 24.33 5.35
C ASP A 129 4.89 25.39 4.30
N ALA A 130 5.22 24.96 3.07
CA ALA A 130 5.54 25.86 1.96
C ALA A 130 4.35 26.75 1.53
N LYS A 131 3.12 26.43 1.92
CA LYS A 131 1.90 27.23 1.66
C LYS A 131 1.45 28.06 2.86
N GLY A 132 2.29 28.14 3.91
CA GLY A 132 2.07 28.95 5.10
C GLY A 132 1.01 28.38 6.04
N PHE A 133 0.84 27.06 6.07
CA PHE A 133 0.04 26.42 7.10
C PHE A 133 0.84 26.32 8.41
N THR A 134 0.15 26.36 9.55
CA THR A 134 0.74 26.18 10.87
C THR A 134 0.43 24.78 11.40
N GLN A 135 1.46 24.04 11.81
CA GLN A 135 1.28 22.77 12.52
C GLN A 135 0.69 23.02 13.91
N LEU A 136 -0.39 22.34 14.25
CA LEU A 136 -0.98 22.29 15.57
C LEU A 136 -0.48 21.06 16.31
N ASP A 137 -0.20 21.23 17.60
CA ASP A 137 -0.06 20.10 18.53
C ASP A 137 -1.46 19.57 18.87
N GLU A 138 -1.71 18.30 18.53
CA GLU A 138 -2.98 17.64 18.78
C GLU A 138 -3.31 17.49 20.27
N ALA A 139 -2.30 17.45 21.15
CA ALA A 139 -2.48 17.37 22.59
C ALA A 139 -2.80 18.73 23.24
N ALA A 140 -2.51 19.84 22.54
CA ALA A 140 -2.69 21.17 23.07
C ALA A 140 -4.15 21.66 22.97
N VAL A 141 -4.57 22.50 23.92
CA VAL A 141 -5.88 23.16 23.87
C VAL A 141 -5.83 24.32 22.87
N TRP A 142 -6.60 24.21 21.78
CA TRP A 142 -6.68 25.26 20.74
C TRP A 142 -7.66 26.40 21.08
N ALA A 143 -8.40 26.29 22.20
CA ALA A 143 -9.61 27.05 22.48
C ALA A 143 -9.41 28.52 22.90
N ASN A 144 -8.21 28.95 23.30
CA ASN A 144 -7.99 30.27 23.92
C ASN A 144 -7.88 31.44 22.92
N GLY A 145 -8.54 31.35 21.76
CA GLY A 145 -8.78 32.46 20.83
C GLY A 145 -7.57 33.03 20.08
N ARG A 146 -6.35 32.63 20.43
CA ARG A 146 -5.11 33.07 19.73
C ARG A 146 -4.56 32.04 18.74
N ALA A 147 -4.89 30.75 18.90
CA ALA A 147 -4.35 29.69 18.04
C ALA A 147 -5.11 29.55 16.71
N LEU A 148 -6.43 29.76 16.72
CA LEU A 148 -7.29 29.63 15.55
C LEU A 148 -8.09 30.90 15.30
N TYR A 149 -7.99 31.45 14.10
CA TYR A 149 -8.69 32.67 13.69
C TYR A 149 -9.21 32.57 12.24
N PRO A 150 -10.30 33.29 11.88
CA PRO A 150 -10.76 33.40 10.51
C PRO A 150 -9.66 33.86 9.55
N GLY A 151 -9.47 33.14 8.45
CA GLY A 151 -8.37 33.33 7.51
C GLY A 151 -7.12 32.51 7.80
N GLY A 152 -7.05 31.82 8.95
CA GLY A 152 -5.93 30.95 9.32
C GLY A 152 -5.89 29.62 8.55
N LYS A 153 -4.70 29.02 8.48
CA LYS A 153 -4.43 27.75 7.79
C LYS A 153 -3.66 26.82 8.73
N TYR A 154 -4.16 25.61 8.94
CA TYR A 154 -3.64 24.74 9.99
C TYR A 154 -3.63 23.27 9.54
N TYR A 155 -2.75 22.49 10.14
CA TYR A 155 -2.82 21.04 10.06
C TYR A 155 -2.36 20.40 11.37
N PHE A 156 -2.76 19.17 11.62
CA PHE A 156 -2.16 18.33 12.66
C PHE A 156 -1.86 16.95 12.09
N ILE A 157 -0.91 16.26 12.71
CA ILE A 157 -0.45 14.93 12.33
C ILE A 157 -0.68 13.99 13.50
N ARG A 158 -1.34 12.86 13.23
CA ARG A 158 -1.58 11.81 14.22
C ARG A 158 -0.77 10.56 13.85
N TYR A 159 -0.03 10.01 14.82
CA TYR A 159 0.84 8.83 14.68
C TYR A 159 1.92 8.90 13.58
N GLY A 160 2.10 10.05 12.93
CA GLY A 160 3.00 10.23 11.79
C GLY A 160 2.46 9.70 10.45
N SER A 161 1.32 8.99 10.43
CA SER A 161 0.75 8.35 9.23
C SER A 161 -0.60 8.93 8.79
N SER A 162 -1.22 9.79 9.60
CA SER A 162 -2.45 10.51 9.26
C SER A 162 -2.25 12.02 9.39
N ILE A 163 -2.79 12.77 8.44
CA ILE A 163 -2.73 14.22 8.40
C ILE A 163 -4.11 14.80 8.13
N VAL A 164 -4.47 15.83 8.89
CA VAL A 164 -5.69 16.61 8.67
C VAL A 164 -5.29 18.05 8.49
N ALA A 165 -5.58 18.61 7.32
CA ALA A 165 -5.31 20.01 6.98
C ALA A 165 -6.62 20.75 6.74
N PHE A 166 -6.70 21.98 7.22
CA PHE A 166 -7.91 22.80 7.08
C PHE A 166 -7.58 24.29 7.01
N THR A 167 -8.46 25.04 6.36
CA THR A 167 -8.41 26.51 6.30
C THR A 167 -9.70 27.07 6.87
N ILE A 168 -9.60 28.10 7.71
CA ILE A 168 -10.78 28.78 8.25
C ILE A 168 -11.10 29.96 7.32
N GLY A 169 -12.31 29.98 6.75
CA GLY A 169 -12.73 31.09 5.90
C GLY A 169 -12.74 32.43 6.65
N LYS A 170 -12.39 33.53 5.98
CA LYS A 170 -12.33 34.87 6.61
C LYS A 170 -13.68 35.33 7.21
N GLN A 171 -14.79 34.82 6.68
CA GLN A 171 -16.15 35.11 7.15
C GLN A 171 -16.75 33.97 7.97
N TYR A 172 -15.93 32.97 8.36
CA TYR A 172 -16.41 31.84 9.15
C TYR A 172 -16.94 32.33 10.49
N LYS A 173 -18.15 31.87 10.83
CA LYS A 173 -18.76 32.02 12.15
C LYS A 173 -19.09 30.62 12.67
N ARG A 174 -19.15 30.48 14.00
CA ARG A 174 -19.60 29.23 14.63
C ARG A 174 -20.99 28.89 14.09
N GLY A 175 -21.16 27.64 13.66
CA GLY A 175 -22.39 27.16 13.00
C GLY A 175 -22.31 27.11 11.46
N ASN A 176 -21.30 27.71 10.83
CA ASN A 176 -21.09 27.57 9.39
C ASN A 176 -20.68 26.12 9.04
N ALA A 177 -21.02 25.71 7.81
CA ALA A 177 -20.72 24.39 7.28
C ALA A 177 -19.22 24.15 7.00
N PHE A 178 -18.83 22.87 6.95
CA PHE A 178 -17.50 22.42 6.54
C PHE A 178 -17.56 21.82 5.14
N LYS A 179 -16.50 22.03 4.35
CA LYS A 179 -16.25 21.32 3.10
C LYS A 179 -15.10 20.35 3.35
N ILE A 180 -15.38 19.05 3.32
CA ILE A 180 -14.44 18.01 3.72
C ILE A 180 -14.18 17.09 2.52
N MET A 181 -12.90 16.83 2.25
CA MET A 181 -12.45 15.79 1.34
C MET A 181 -11.61 14.80 2.15
N GLY A 182 -11.90 13.52 2.01
CA GLY A 182 -11.20 12.44 2.70
C GLY A 182 -10.52 11.52 1.70
N ALA A 183 -9.26 11.19 1.97
CA ALA A 183 -8.46 10.17 1.30
C ALA A 183 -7.81 9.29 2.37
N HIS A 184 -7.04 8.28 1.97
CA HIS A 184 -6.18 7.53 2.89
C HIS A 184 -4.74 7.51 2.37
N THR A 185 -3.77 7.40 3.28
CA THR A 185 -2.33 7.53 3.01
C THR A 185 -1.65 6.17 2.79
N ASP A 186 -2.33 5.08 3.10
CA ASP A 186 -1.81 3.72 3.00
C ASP A 186 -2.20 3.04 1.70
N SER A 187 -1.46 1.99 1.37
CA SER A 187 -1.70 1.14 0.21
C SER A 187 -1.30 -0.29 0.55
N PRO A 188 -1.88 -1.31 -0.10
CA PRO A 188 -1.47 -2.68 0.11
C PRO A 188 0.03 -2.85 -0.15
N ASN A 189 0.76 -3.39 0.82
CA ASN A 189 2.22 -3.55 0.75
C ASN A 189 2.69 -4.79 1.53
N LEU A 190 4.00 -5.04 1.53
CA LEU A 190 4.63 -6.02 2.40
C LEU A 190 5.34 -5.28 3.52
N ARG A 191 5.05 -5.59 4.79
CA ARG A 191 5.71 -4.97 5.95
C ARG A 191 6.72 -5.91 6.55
N VAL A 192 7.79 -5.39 7.12
CA VAL A 192 8.79 -6.21 7.82
C VAL A 192 8.20 -6.68 9.16
N LYS A 193 8.26 -7.98 9.43
CA LYS A 193 7.78 -8.54 10.71
C LYS A 193 8.68 -8.10 11.89
N PRO A 194 8.16 -8.03 13.12
CA PRO A 194 8.95 -7.65 14.29
C PRO A 194 10.18 -8.53 14.56
N ASN A 195 10.13 -9.83 14.24
CA ASN A 195 11.28 -10.73 14.24
C ASN A 195 11.59 -11.05 12.78
N SER A 196 12.49 -10.28 12.17
CA SER A 196 12.59 -10.22 10.71
C SER A 196 13.64 -11.14 10.11
N LYS A 197 14.64 -11.58 10.88
CA LYS A 197 15.74 -12.41 10.37
C LYS A 197 15.32 -13.86 10.18
N ARG A 198 15.47 -14.38 8.96
CA ARG A 198 15.37 -15.82 8.66
C ARG A 198 16.60 -16.28 7.89
N SER A 199 17.52 -16.97 8.56
CA SER A 199 18.69 -17.59 7.91
C SER A 199 18.34 -18.98 7.41
N LEU A 200 18.66 -19.27 6.14
CA LEU A 200 18.53 -20.59 5.53
C LEU A 200 19.90 -21.09 5.02
N PRO A 201 20.77 -21.63 5.91
CA PRO A 201 22.11 -22.04 5.53
C PRO A 201 22.13 -23.09 4.41
N GLY A 202 21.18 -24.03 4.41
CA GLY A 202 21.05 -25.04 3.35
C GLY A 202 20.71 -24.46 1.97
N ALA A 203 20.10 -23.28 1.93
CA ALA A 203 19.83 -22.54 0.69
C ALA A 203 20.86 -21.42 0.44
N GLY A 204 21.84 -21.23 1.32
CA GLY A 204 22.88 -20.22 1.19
C GLY A 204 22.42 -18.76 1.28
N VAL A 205 21.23 -18.49 1.83
CA VAL A 205 20.61 -17.14 1.84
C VAL A 205 20.13 -16.71 3.21
N VAL A 206 20.11 -15.39 3.41
CA VAL A 206 19.42 -14.72 4.50
C VAL A 206 18.19 -14.03 3.92
N GLN A 207 17.04 -14.29 4.52
CA GLN A 207 15.77 -13.74 4.13
C GLN A 207 15.26 -12.73 5.16
N LEU A 208 14.46 -11.79 4.69
CA LEU A 208 13.74 -10.84 5.53
C LEU A 208 12.26 -11.26 5.59
N THR A 209 11.78 -11.69 6.76
CA THR A 209 10.38 -12.12 6.88
C THR A 209 9.45 -10.92 6.84
N ILE A 210 8.39 -11.05 6.04
CA ILE A 210 7.41 -9.99 5.81
C ILE A 210 6.00 -10.43 6.17
N GLU A 211 5.12 -9.48 6.36
CA GLU A 211 3.68 -9.66 6.50
C GLU A 211 2.94 -8.89 5.39
N PRO A 212 1.98 -9.52 4.69
CA PRO A 212 1.15 -8.80 3.73
C PRO A 212 0.17 -7.87 4.45
N TYR A 213 0.20 -6.58 4.10
CA TYR A 213 -0.73 -5.57 4.58
C TYR A 213 -1.78 -5.26 3.52
N GLY A 214 -3.07 -5.41 3.86
CA GLY A 214 -4.17 -5.15 2.94
C GLY A 214 -4.43 -6.25 1.91
N GLY A 215 -5.18 -5.92 0.85
CA GLY A 215 -5.65 -6.84 -0.19
C GLY A 215 -4.81 -6.82 -1.47
N GLY A 216 -3.49 -6.92 -1.36
CA GLY A 216 -2.57 -6.77 -2.50
C GLY A 216 -2.62 -7.89 -3.54
N LEU A 217 -2.24 -7.57 -4.77
CA LEU A 217 -1.97 -8.52 -5.85
C LEU A 217 -0.55 -9.07 -5.71
N TRP A 218 -0.33 -9.96 -4.74
CA TRP A 218 1.03 -10.33 -4.30
C TRP A 218 1.95 -10.91 -5.37
N HIS A 219 1.39 -11.50 -6.41
CA HIS A 219 2.17 -12.03 -7.51
C HIS A 219 2.89 -10.94 -8.33
N THR A 220 2.42 -9.69 -8.29
CA THR A 220 3.07 -8.56 -8.96
C THR A 220 4.33 -8.05 -8.23
N TRP A 221 4.53 -8.49 -6.98
CA TRP A 221 5.71 -8.20 -6.16
C TRP A 221 6.87 -9.17 -6.40
N LEU A 222 6.60 -10.29 -7.10
CA LEU A 222 7.65 -11.22 -7.51
C LEU A 222 8.54 -10.57 -8.58
N ASP A 223 9.83 -10.88 -8.54
CA ASP A 223 10.82 -10.45 -9.52
C ASP A 223 10.92 -8.93 -9.71
N ARG A 224 10.56 -8.16 -8.68
CA ARG A 224 10.75 -6.72 -8.58
C ARG A 224 12.06 -6.38 -7.87
N ASP A 225 12.60 -5.22 -8.22
CA ASP A 225 13.69 -4.60 -7.48
C ASP A 225 13.08 -3.85 -6.31
N LEU A 226 13.26 -4.37 -5.10
CA LEU A 226 12.56 -3.92 -3.91
C LEU A 226 13.53 -3.28 -2.93
N SER A 227 13.01 -2.32 -2.16
CA SER A 227 13.73 -1.72 -1.05
C SER A 227 12.80 -1.43 0.14
N LEU A 228 13.33 -0.78 1.17
CA LEU A 228 12.65 -0.50 2.43
C LEU A 228 12.45 1.00 2.65
N SER A 229 11.27 1.34 3.16
CA SER A 229 10.91 2.69 3.58
C SER A 229 10.02 2.65 4.81
N GLY A 230 10.11 3.64 5.68
CA GLY A 230 9.24 3.76 6.84
C GLY A 230 9.86 4.59 7.95
N ARG A 231 9.70 4.13 9.19
CA ARG A 231 10.23 4.82 10.37
C ARG A 231 11.04 3.91 11.28
N VAL A 232 12.02 4.50 11.94
CA VAL A 232 12.86 3.88 12.97
C VAL A 232 12.68 4.66 14.26
N ILE A 233 12.47 3.95 15.36
CA ILE A 233 12.39 4.53 16.70
C ILE A 233 13.78 4.43 17.32
N VAL A 234 14.34 5.56 17.73
CA VAL A 234 15.70 5.66 18.26
C VAL A 234 15.65 6.18 19.70
N ARG A 235 16.40 5.55 20.60
CA ARG A 235 16.70 6.06 21.95
C ARG A 235 17.83 7.08 21.84
N ARG A 236 17.52 8.35 22.06
CA ARG A 236 18.54 9.39 22.22
C ARG A 236 18.96 9.49 23.69
N LYS A 237 20.27 9.69 23.89
CA LYS A 237 20.83 10.07 25.20
C LYS A 237 20.42 11.50 25.52
N GLY A 238 19.21 11.66 26.03
CA GLY A 238 18.66 12.91 26.53
C GLY A 238 18.40 12.82 28.03
N VAL A 239 18.49 13.95 28.72
CA VAL A 239 17.96 14.11 30.08
C VAL A 239 16.59 14.74 29.92
N SER A 240 15.51 13.97 30.09
CA SER A 240 14.19 14.58 30.21
C SER A 240 13.96 15.05 31.64
N TYR A 241 13.58 16.32 31.79
CA TYR A 241 13.01 16.82 33.04
C TYR A 241 11.53 16.43 33.05
N SER A 242 11.16 15.43 33.85
CA SER A 242 9.75 15.25 34.18
C SER A 242 9.35 16.40 35.12
N PRO A 243 8.30 17.17 34.84
CA PRO A 243 7.72 18.05 35.85
C PRO A 243 7.15 17.14 36.95
N SER A 244 7.86 16.99 38.06
CA SER A 244 7.25 16.39 39.25
C SER A 244 6.26 17.39 39.80
N GLU A 245 5.01 16.99 39.94
CA GLU A 245 4.01 17.73 40.70
C GLU A 245 4.57 18.10 42.08
N ALA A 246 4.52 19.40 42.39
CA ALA A 246 4.60 20.00 43.73
C ALA A 246 5.39 19.20 44.79
N SER A 247 6.72 19.22 44.71
CA SER A 247 7.56 18.91 45.87
C SER A 247 8.74 19.88 45.91
N SER A 248 8.97 20.50 47.06
CA SER A 248 9.94 21.57 47.31
C SER A 248 11.40 21.11 47.35
N ILE A 249 11.69 19.91 46.84
CA ILE A 249 13.03 19.37 46.67
C ILE A 249 13.23 19.16 45.17
N ALA A 250 14.14 19.93 44.56
CA ALA A 250 14.46 19.82 43.14
C ALA A 250 14.77 18.36 42.79
N PRO A 251 14.02 17.70 41.89
CA PRO A 251 14.30 16.32 41.50
C PRO A 251 15.68 16.27 40.85
N THR A 252 16.54 15.37 41.35
CA THR A 252 17.77 15.00 40.65
C THR A 252 17.36 14.54 39.25
N PRO A 253 17.86 15.14 38.16
CA PRO A 253 17.45 14.75 36.83
C PRO A 253 17.90 13.32 36.53
N THR A 254 16.95 12.38 36.54
CA THR A 254 17.21 11.03 36.05
C THR A 254 17.30 11.09 34.53
N PRO A 255 18.41 10.66 33.91
CA PRO A 255 18.52 10.59 32.46
C PRO A 255 17.53 9.53 31.94
N THR A 256 16.34 9.96 31.53
CA THR A 256 15.38 9.09 30.87
C THR A 256 15.63 9.15 29.37
N PRO A 257 15.93 8.02 28.69
CA PRO A 257 16.18 8.04 27.25
C PRO A 257 14.94 8.55 26.52
N GLN A 258 15.13 9.56 25.67
CA GLN A 258 14.06 10.12 24.86
C GLN A 258 13.90 9.29 23.59
N LEU A 259 12.69 8.82 23.31
CA LEU A 259 12.37 8.15 22.06
C LEU A 259 12.12 9.19 20.98
N GLU A 260 12.82 9.04 19.86
CA GLU A 260 12.69 9.87 18.68
C GLU A 260 12.31 8.98 17.49
N VAL A 261 11.44 9.49 16.61
CA VAL A 261 11.05 8.81 15.36
C VAL A 261 11.81 9.44 14.21
N GLN A 262 12.54 8.63 13.44
CA GLN A 262 13.30 9.03 12.27
C GLN A 262 12.74 8.31 11.03
N LEU A 263 12.48 9.06 9.95
CA LEU A 263 12.05 8.46 8.69
C LEU A 263 13.27 7.94 7.92
N VAL A 264 13.13 6.76 7.32
CA VAL A 264 14.19 6.12 6.53
C VAL A 264 13.60 5.64 5.21
N LYS A 265 14.32 5.93 4.12
CA LYS A 265 14.05 5.40 2.78
C LYS A 265 15.39 5.04 2.15
N ILE A 266 15.53 3.78 1.75
CA ILE A 266 16.74 3.26 1.12
C ILE A 266 16.49 3.22 -0.40
N ASP A 267 17.12 4.09 -1.18
CA ASP A 267 16.84 4.17 -2.62
C ASP A 267 17.45 3.02 -3.45
N SER A 268 18.44 2.30 -2.92
CA SER A 268 19.06 1.15 -3.60
C SER A 268 18.22 -0.13 -3.45
N PRO A 269 18.10 -0.98 -4.48
CA PRO A 269 17.37 -2.24 -4.39
C PRO A 269 18.14 -3.28 -3.56
N ILE A 270 17.70 -3.48 -2.32
CA ILE A 270 18.32 -4.39 -1.35
C ILE A 270 17.51 -5.67 -1.12
N LEU A 271 16.34 -5.79 -1.73
CA LEU A 271 15.45 -6.92 -1.59
C LEU A 271 14.99 -7.43 -2.96
N ARG A 272 14.78 -8.74 -3.05
CA ARG A 272 14.10 -9.36 -4.19
C ARG A 272 13.32 -10.59 -3.74
N ILE A 273 12.10 -10.73 -4.24
CA ILE A 273 11.30 -11.95 -4.06
C ILE A 273 11.36 -12.74 -5.37
N PRO A 274 12.25 -13.74 -5.49
CA PRO A 274 12.40 -14.46 -6.74
C PRO A 274 11.22 -15.39 -7.00
N ASN A 275 10.80 -15.48 -8.26
CA ASN A 275 9.87 -16.53 -8.66
C ASN A 275 10.59 -17.88 -8.82
N LEU A 276 9.88 -18.97 -8.51
CA LEU A 276 10.37 -20.32 -8.80
C LEU A 276 10.39 -20.53 -10.32
N CYS A 277 11.50 -21.08 -10.84
CA CYS A 277 11.66 -21.30 -12.26
C CYS A 277 10.57 -22.22 -12.82
N ILE A 278 10.13 -21.91 -14.05
CA ILE A 278 8.99 -22.57 -14.69
C ILE A 278 9.18 -24.10 -14.84
N HIS A 279 10.43 -24.54 -15.02
CA HIS A 279 10.81 -25.94 -15.21
C HIS A 279 10.54 -26.83 -13.99
N LEU A 280 10.46 -26.23 -12.79
CA LEU A 280 10.20 -26.93 -11.54
C LEU A 280 8.72 -26.89 -11.13
N ARG A 281 7.82 -26.47 -12.03
CA ARG A 281 6.37 -26.43 -11.80
C ARG A 281 5.62 -27.28 -12.80
N THR A 282 4.51 -27.89 -12.35
CA THR A 282 3.58 -28.57 -13.26
C THR A 282 2.82 -27.58 -14.14
N ALA A 283 2.08 -28.05 -15.14
CA ALA A 283 1.23 -27.17 -15.96
C ALA A 283 0.14 -26.50 -15.12
N GLU A 284 -0.50 -27.26 -14.23
CA GLU A 284 -1.59 -26.82 -13.37
C GLU A 284 -1.12 -25.77 -12.34
N GLU A 285 0.06 -25.94 -11.76
CA GLU A 285 0.62 -24.97 -10.83
C GLU A 285 0.95 -23.63 -11.49
N ARG A 286 1.36 -23.66 -12.76
CA ARG A 286 1.63 -22.47 -13.56
C ARG A 286 0.34 -21.73 -13.89
N GLU A 287 -0.71 -22.45 -14.26
CA GLU A 287 -2.03 -21.88 -14.54
C GLU A 287 -2.67 -21.26 -13.29
N ALA A 288 -2.57 -21.93 -12.14
CA ALA A 288 -3.14 -21.42 -10.89
C ALA A 288 -2.40 -20.20 -10.33
N PHE A 289 -1.09 -20.10 -10.59
CA PHE A 289 -0.17 -19.05 -10.11
C PHE A 289 -0.40 -18.60 -8.66
N LYS A 290 -0.70 -19.57 -7.79
CA LYS A 290 -1.03 -19.32 -6.38
C LYS A 290 0.24 -19.17 -5.56
N VAL A 291 0.44 -17.98 -5.00
CA VAL A 291 1.58 -17.69 -4.12
C VAL A 291 1.19 -17.91 -2.66
N ASN A 292 1.92 -18.79 -1.96
CA ASN A 292 1.81 -18.90 -0.50
C ASN A 292 2.47 -17.68 0.14
N LYS A 293 1.68 -16.91 0.90
CA LYS A 293 2.13 -15.62 1.44
C LYS A 293 3.18 -15.73 2.56
N GLU A 294 3.25 -16.87 3.25
CA GLU A 294 4.22 -17.09 4.33
C GLU A 294 5.52 -17.70 3.80
N ASP A 295 5.41 -18.65 2.88
CA ASP A 295 6.57 -19.43 2.42
C ASP A 295 7.22 -18.87 1.15
N GLN A 296 6.44 -18.22 0.27
CA GLN A 296 6.86 -17.84 -1.08
C GLN A 296 6.94 -16.32 -1.33
N LEU A 297 6.48 -15.48 -0.39
CA LEU A 297 6.64 -14.01 -0.46
C LEU A 297 7.80 -13.49 0.40
N VAL A 298 8.76 -14.34 0.76
CA VAL A 298 9.85 -13.94 1.65
C VAL A 298 11.04 -13.44 0.82
N PRO A 299 11.35 -12.14 0.82
CA PRO A 299 12.47 -11.60 0.06
C PRO A 299 13.82 -12.10 0.56
N ILE A 300 14.74 -12.27 -0.38
CA ILE A 300 16.17 -12.47 -0.11
C ILE A 300 16.80 -11.11 0.17
N LEU A 301 17.57 -11.03 1.26
CA LEU A 301 18.30 -9.83 1.69
C LEU A 301 19.78 -9.90 1.32
N THR A 302 20.45 -11.02 1.61
CA THR A 302 21.88 -11.23 1.33
C THR A 302 22.20 -12.72 1.27
N GLN A 303 23.41 -13.06 0.82
CA GLN A 303 23.92 -14.43 0.86
C GLN A 303 24.48 -14.77 2.23
N TYR A 304 24.31 -16.01 2.67
CA TYR A 304 24.84 -16.47 3.96
C TYR A 304 26.38 -16.48 3.99
N VAL A 305 27.02 -16.82 2.87
CA VAL A 305 28.49 -16.77 2.75
C VAL A 305 29.00 -15.34 2.92
N GLU A 306 28.29 -14.36 2.38
CA GLU A 306 28.62 -12.96 2.54
C GLU A 306 28.49 -12.53 4.02
N GLU A 307 27.47 -13.00 4.74
CA GLU A 307 27.34 -12.80 6.19
C GLU A 307 28.55 -13.38 6.95
N MET A 308 28.98 -14.60 6.61
CA MET A 308 30.15 -15.24 7.23
C MET A 308 31.46 -14.50 6.94
N LEU A 309 31.70 -14.11 5.69
CA LEU A 309 32.91 -13.37 5.30
C LEU A 309 33.01 -12.01 5.99
N ASN A 310 31.87 -11.31 6.12
CA ASN A 310 31.82 -10.05 6.84
C ASN A 310 32.06 -10.22 8.35
N ALA A 311 31.59 -11.32 8.94
CA ALA A 311 31.89 -11.62 10.34
C ALA A 311 33.37 -11.95 10.59
N LEU A 312 34.09 -12.47 9.58
CA LEU A 312 35.49 -12.86 9.66
C LEU A 312 36.49 -11.74 9.34
N SER A 313 36.04 -10.64 8.74
CA SER A 313 36.91 -9.53 8.30
C SER A 313 37.25 -8.60 9.48
N PRO A 314 38.50 -8.56 9.99
CA PRO A 314 38.83 -7.83 11.23
C PRO A 314 39.04 -6.31 11.05
N SER A 315 38.93 -5.77 9.84
CA SER A 315 39.21 -4.35 9.59
C SER A 315 38.53 -3.85 8.33
N HIS A 316 37.60 -2.90 8.47
CA HIS A 316 37.66 -1.58 7.85
C HIS A 316 36.52 -0.71 8.40
N THR A 317 36.90 0.40 9.06
CA THR A 317 36.14 1.63 9.34
C THR A 317 34.76 1.54 10.00
N HIS A 318 34.69 1.82 11.31
CA HIS A 318 33.55 2.46 12.01
C HIS A 318 32.11 2.02 11.64
N THR A 319 31.89 0.78 11.21
CA THR A 319 30.54 0.23 11.04
C THR A 319 30.17 -0.51 12.32
N PRO A 320 29.22 0.00 13.13
CA PRO A 320 28.76 -0.70 14.33
C PRO A 320 28.04 -1.99 13.88
N SER A 321 28.75 -3.10 13.88
CA SER A 321 28.18 -4.43 13.66
C SER A 321 27.49 -4.90 14.95
N LEU A 322 26.51 -5.79 14.83
CA LEU A 322 25.86 -6.39 16.00
C LEU A 322 26.87 -7.11 16.93
N SER A 323 28.01 -7.56 16.39
CA SER A 323 29.11 -8.18 17.15
C SER A 323 29.88 -7.21 18.06
N SER A 324 29.74 -5.89 17.87
CA SER A 324 30.31 -4.88 18.79
C SER A 324 29.41 -4.55 19.98
N LEU A 325 28.21 -5.15 20.06
CA LEU A 325 27.31 -4.97 21.20
C LEU A 325 27.71 -5.91 22.34
N SER A 326 28.10 -5.33 23.47
CA SER A 326 28.49 -6.09 24.67
C SER A 326 27.37 -7.00 25.22
N SER A 327 26.10 -6.68 24.91
CA SER A 327 24.91 -7.47 25.27
C SER A 327 23.69 -7.07 24.42
N PRO A 328 23.48 -7.63 23.22
CA PRO A 328 22.33 -7.29 22.38
C PRO A 328 21.02 -7.76 23.03
N SER A 329 19.99 -6.92 22.97
CA SER A 329 18.66 -7.27 23.48
C SER A 329 18.05 -8.44 22.69
N PRO A 330 17.06 -9.17 23.24
CA PRO A 330 16.40 -10.25 22.52
C PRO A 330 15.83 -9.82 21.16
N TRP A 331 15.32 -8.58 21.05
CA TRP A 331 14.83 -8.04 19.79
C TRP A 331 15.94 -7.87 18.76
N HIS A 332 17.10 -7.32 19.15
CA HIS A 332 18.24 -7.12 18.23
C HIS A 332 18.78 -8.44 17.67
N LYS A 333 18.76 -9.52 18.47
CA LYS A 333 19.17 -10.86 18.04
C LYS A 333 18.28 -11.44 16.94
N ASN A 334 17.03 -10.99 16.87
CA ASN A 334 16.05 -11.43 15.87
C ASN A 334 16.04 -10.55 14.61
N GLN A 335 16.92 -9.55 14.52
CA GLN A 335 17.11 -8.73 13.32
C GLN A 335 18.38 -9.12 12.58
N ASP A 336 18.41 -8.81 11.29
CA ASP A 336 19.63 -8.90 10.50
C ASP A 336 20.61 -7.78 10.90
N SER A 337 21.88 -8.15 11.08
CA SER A 337 22.90 -7.21 11.57
C SER A 337 23.28 -6.15 10.54
N LYS A 338 23.30 -6.48 9.25
CA LYS A 338 23.58 -5.53 8.18
C LYS A 338 22.43 -4.57 8.01
N LEU A 339 21.19 -5.07 8.06
CA LEU A 339 20.00 -4.22 8.05
C LEU A 339 20.05 -3.20 9.19
N LEU A 340 20.30 -3.63 10.42
CA LEU A 340 20.41 -2.72 11.57
C LEU A 340 21.54 -1.70 11.40
N THR A 341 22.70 -2.12 10.87
CA THR A 341 23.83 -1.22 10.58
C THR A 341 23.44 -0.16 9.56
N LEU A 342 22.75 -0.55 8.49
CA LEU A 342 22.27 0.35 7.44
C LEU A 342 21.24 1.36 8.00
N LEU A 343 20.28 0.90 8.82
CA LEU A 343 19.32 1.77 9.48
C LEU A 343 20.01 2.75 10.45
N ALA A 344 21.00 2.28 11.21
CA ALA A 344 21.76 3.10 12.15
C ALA A 344 22.54 4.21 11.43
N GLN A 345 23.14 3.90 10.27
CA GLN A 345 23.78 4.89 9.40
C GLN A 345 22.78 5.94 8.90
N HIS A 346 21.61 5.53 8.42
CA HIS A 346 20.54 6.44 8.00
C HIS A 346 20.06 7.35 9.14
N CYS A 347 19.89 6.79 10.35
CA CYS A 347 19.42 7.52 11.54
C CYS A 347 20.52 8.29 12.28
N LYS A 348 21.78 8.17 11.85
CA LYS A 348 22.96 8.74 12.54
C LYS A 348 22.96 8.39 14.03
N CYS A 349 22.83 7.09 14.32
CA CYS A 349 22.85 6.54 15.68
C CYS A 349 23.69 5.25 15.72
N ASN A 350 23.91 4.72 16.93
CA ASN A 350 24.46 3.38 17.09
C ASN A 350 23.35 2.32 16.99
N VAL A 351 23.73 1.08 16.69
CA VAL A 351 22.75 -0.02 16.56
C VAL A 351 21.98 -0.26 17.86
N ASP A 352 22.60 -0.16 19.04
CA ASP A 352 21.94 -0.28 20.35
C ASP A 352 20.92 0.82 20.64
N GLU A 353 21.03 1.95 19.95
CA GLU A 353 20.09 3.05 20.09
C GLU A 353 18.79 2.78 19.31
N ILE A 354 18.77 1.85 18.36
CA ILE A 354 17.54 1.45 17.67
C ILE A 354 16.62 0.71 18.65
N ALA A 355 15.43 1.25 18.87
CA ALA A 355 14.43 0.68 19.75
C ALA A 355 13.49 -0.28 19.03
N ASP A 356 13.01 0.15 17.86
CA ASP A 356 12.11 -0.61 17.01
C ASP A 356 12.08 0.04 15.61
N PHE A 357 11.40 -0.59 14.66
CA PHE A 357 11.10 0.02 13.36
C PHE A 357 9.75 -0.44 12.81
N GLU A 358 9.17 0.39 11.95
CA GLU A 358 8.03 0.02 11.11
C GLU A 358 8.42 0.30 9.66
N LEU A 359 8.75 -0.77 8.93
CA LEU A 359 9.28 -0.70 7.56
C LEU A 359 8.32 -1.40 6.60
N SER A 360 8.08 -0.74 5.47
CA SER A 360 7.33 -1.23 4.33
C SER A 360 8.31 -1.48 3.17
N VAL A 361 8.09 -2.58 2.46
CA VAL A 361 8.76 -2.88 1.20
C VAL A 361 8.11 -2.07 0.09
N TYR A 362 8.90 -1.49 -0.80
CA TYR A 362 8.42 -0.75 -1.98
C TYR A 362 9.28 -1.07 -3.21
N ASP A 363 8.72 -0.83 -4.41
CA ASP A 363 9.42 -0.96 -5.69
C ASP A 363 10.28 0.28 -5.94
N VAL A 364 11.57 0.10 -6.24
CA VAL A 364 12.47 1.23 -6.50
C VAL A 364 12.23 1.88 -7.87
N GLN A 365 11.47 1.21 -8.74
CA GLN A 365 11.10 1.75 -10.05
C GLN A 365 10.28 3.04 -9.90
N LYS A 366 10.83 4.13 -10.43
CA LYS A 366 10.22 5.46 -10.39
C LYS A 366 8.95 5.53 -11.22
N ALA A 367 7.98 6.31 -10.73
CA ALA A 367 6.78 6.63 -11.45
C ALA A 367 7.13 7.32 -12.78
N THR A 368 6.58 6.81 -13.88
CA THR A 368 6.98 7.21 -15.22
C THR A 368 5.76 7.41 -16.09
N ARG A 369 5.76 8.47 -16.90
CA ARG A 369 4.74 8.66 -17.93
C ARG A 369 5.05 7.77 -19.13
N THR A 370 4.01 7.21 -19.74
CA THR A 370 4.12 6.16 -20.76
C THR A 370 3.03 6.28 -21.82
N GLY A 371 3.19 5.57 -22.94
CA GLY A 371 2.27 5.60 -24.08
C GLY A 371 2.95 6.20 -25.31
N MET A 372 2.70 5.58 -26.46
CA MET A 372 3.36 5.90 -27.74
C MET A 372 3.14 7.34 -28.21
N TYR A 373 2.03 7.96 -27.83
CA TYR A 373 1.71 9.34 -28.12
C TYR A 373 1.51 10.09 -26.81
N THR A 374 2.13 11.27 -26.67
CA THR A 374 1.95 12.25 -25.59
C THR A 374 2.10 11.75 -24.14
N HIS A 375 2.65 10.54 -23.92
CA HIS A 375 2.77 9.91 -22.61
C HIS A 375 1.46 9.98 -21.79
N THR A 376 0.39 9.41 -22.36
CA THR A 376 -1.01 9.51 -21.86
C THR A 376 -1.27 8.82 -20.52
N HIS A 377 -0.38 7.94 -20.05
CA HIS A 377 -0.58 7.23 -18.78
C HIS A 377 0.57 7.48 -17.81
N ILE A 378 0.32 7.27 -16.52
CA ILE A 378 1.33 7.25 -15.46
C ILE A 378 1.42 5.81 -14.95
N TYR A 379 2.58 5.16 -15.12
CA TYR A 379 2.88 3.90 -14.44
C TYR A 379 3.56 4.21 -13.10
N THR A 380 3.11 3.56 -12.05
CA THR A 380 3.58 3.78 -10.67
C THR A 380 3.40 2.51 -9.82
N HIS A 381 4.16 2.41 -8.74
CA HIS A 381 4.18 1.27 -7.82
C HIS A 381 3.14 1.35 -6.70
N ILE A 382 2.63 2.55 -6.39
CA ILE A 382 1.51 2.72 -5.46
C ILE A 382 0.22 2.72 -6.26
N ILE A 383 -0.73 1.87 -5.88
CA ILE A 383 -2.07 1.85 -6.45
C ILE A 383 -2.88 2.93 -5.71
N PRO A 384 -3.12 4.13 -6.29
CA PRO A 384 -4.08 5.05 -5.70
C PRO A 384 -5.46 4.38 -5.73
N ILE A 385 -5.98 4.02 -4.56
CA ILE A 385 -7.36 3.53 -4.48
C ILE A 385 -8.26 4.76 -4.68
N PRO A 386 -9.17 4.75 -5.68
CA PRO A 386 -10.05 5.88 -5.89
C PRO A 386 -10.94 6.06 -4.65
N ILE A 387 -11.02 7.30 -4.15
CA ILE A 387 -12.07 7.69 -3.21
C ILE A 387 -13.38 7.54 -3.98
N PRO A 388 -14.34 6.72 -3.54
CA PRO A 388 -15.63 6.67 -4.21
C PRO A 388 -16.23 8.07 -4.16
N HIS A 389 -16.48 8.65 -5.34
CA HIS A 389 -17.37 9.79 -5.45
C HIS A 389 -18.68 9.45 -4.73
N THR A 390 -19.13 10.38 -3.90
CA THR A 390 -20.32 10.27 -3.08
C THR A 390 -21.53 9.81 -3.91
N LYS A 391 -21.87 8.53 -3.78
CA LYS A 391 -23.20 7.87 -3.71
C LYS A 391 -24.39 8.30 -4.59
N ASP A 392 -24.23 9.09 -5.65
CA ASP A 392 -25.34 9.41 -6.58
C ASP A 392 -25.20 8.81 -7.99
N CYS A 393 -24.27 7.88 -8.22
CA CYS A 393 -24.26 7.09 -9.45
C CYS A 393 -24.31 5.60 -9.12
N ALA A 394 -25.42 4.99 -9.54
CA ALA A 394 -25.73 3.59 -9.36
C ALA A 394 -24.62 2.68 -9.88
N ALA A 395 -24.54 1.50 -9.26
CA ALA A 395 -23.67 0.41 -9.64
C ALA A 395 -23.69 0.15 -11.15
N SER A 396 -22.63 0.55 -11.84
CA SER A 396 -22.27 0.02 -13.15
C SER A 396 -20.90 -0.63 -13.01
N SER A 397 -20.81 -1.87 -13.50
CA SER A 397 -19.62 -2.71 -13.60
C SER A 397 -18.35 -1.92 -13.95
N TRP A 398 -17.35 -1.99 -13.07
CA TRP A 398 -16.00 -1.52 -13.34
C TRP A 398 -15.38 -2.34 -14.47
N HIS A 399 -14.95 -1.67 -15.54
CA HIS A 399 -14.22 -2.28 -16.65
C HIS A 399 -12.71 -2.28 -16.32
N PRO A 400 -11.94 -3.29 -16.72
CA PRO A 400 -10.47 -3.27 -16.64
C PRO A 400 -9.84 -2.25 -17.61
N LEU A 401 -10.44 -1.09 -17.82
CA LEU A 401 -9.78 0.08 -18.40
C LEU A 401 -9.96 1.31 -17.48
N ASP A 402 -10.88 1.25 -16.52
CA ASP A 402 -11.12 2.29 -15.52
C ASP A 402 -9.93 2.45 -14.55
N TRP A 403 -9.01 1.48 -14.50
CA TRP A 403 -7.75 1.59 -13.73
C TRP A 403 -6.66 2.39 -14.45
N ILE A 404 -6.84 2.69 -15.74
CA ILE A 404 -5.79 3.27 -16.60
C ILE A 404 -5.96 4.79 -16.76
N THR A 405 -7.11 5.37 -16.42
CA THR A 405 -7.41 6.78 -16.70
C THR A 405 -7.50 7.63 -15.43
N TRP A 406 -6.42 8.36 -15.14
CA TRP A 406 -6.46 9.55 -14.27
C TRP A 406 -6.49 10.80 -15.16
N LEU A 407 -7.69 11.29 -15.48
CA LEU A 407 -7.90 12.68 -15.90
C LEU A 407 -9.13 13.19 -15.15
N PRO A 408 -9.02 14.24 -14.32
CA PRO A 408 -10.23 14.89 -13.84
C PRO A 408 -10.86 15.60 -15.03
N ALA A 409 -12.05 15.13 -15.43
CA ALA A 409 -12.95 15.91 -16.24
C ALA A 409 -13.05 17.31 -15.63
N SER A 410 -12.72 18.32 -16.43
CA SER A 410 -12.88 19.73 -16.11
C SER A 410 -14.30 19.98 -15.60
N CYS A 411 -14.44 20.29 -14.32
CA CYS A 411 -15.66 20.90 -13.80
C CYS A 411 -15.65 22.36 -14.27
N SER A 412 -16.16 22.61 -15.47
CA SER A 412 -16.49 23.95 -15.91
C SER A 412 -17.70 24.40 -15.09
N LEU A 413 -17.45 25.31 -14.15
CA LEU A 413 -18.47 26.13 -13.52
C LEU A 413 -19.28 26.82 -14.63
N ARG A 414 -20.57 26.48 -14.75
CA ARG A 414 -21.56 27.41 -15.28
C ARG A 414 -22.30 28.05 -14.10
N PRO A 415 -22.76 29.30 -14.25
CA PRO A 415 -23.02 30.24 -13.15
C PRO A 415 -24.00 29.73 -12.10
#